data_AF-A0A817HZ87-F1
#
_entry.id   AF-A0A817HZ87-F1
#
_cell.length_a   1.000
_cell.length_b   1.000
_cell.length_c   1.000
_cell.angle_alpha   90.00
_cell.angle_beta   90.00
_cell.angle_gamma   90.00
#
_symmetry.space_group_name_H-M   'P 1'
#
loop_
_entity.id
_entity.type
_entity.pdbx_description
1 polymer ?
#
loop_
_entity_poly.entity_id
_entity_poly.type
_entity_poly.pdbx_seq_one_letter_code
_entity_poly.pdbx_strand_id
1 'polypeptide(L)'
;MCTACTWADWQGARFGDNMRDVSVIEDDKIEAELKFCYSINLHGIDDLKIEIEQINESDIDEFCQEYEQQYRILDELEKRKKNQLLREAAKIQLVNDLHGLRQLAEIAVQQLMKDGYGSGAEGNWKTATIVRALEVMSIDLNKSGSSYMKYYTNHLE
;
A
#
# COMPACT_ATOMS: atom_id res chain seq x y z
N MET A 1 21.92 -9.71 -9.18
CA MET A 1 22.54 -8.37 -9.30
C MET A 1 21.39 -7.38 -9.35
N CYS A 2 20.83 -7.01 -8.21
CA CYS A 2 19.49 -6.40 -8.16
C CYS A 2 19.49 -4.95 -7.64
N THR A 3 20.62 -4.45 -7.11
CA THR A 3 20.78 -3.05 -6.66
C THR A 3 20.68 -2.05 -7.81
N ALA A 4 21.22 -2.38 -8.98
CA ALA A 4 21.12 -1.53 -10.17
C ALA A 4 19.68 -1.47 -10.72
N CYS A 5 18.94 -2.59 -10.61
CA CYS A 5 17.53 -2.64 -10.97
C CYS A 5 16.69 -1.75 -10.06
N THR A 6 16.97 -1.74 -8.76
CA THR A 6 16.32 -0.82 -7.81
C THR A 6 16.61 0.64 -8.13
N TRP A 7 17.85 0.98 -8.46
CA TRP A 7 18.19 2.34 -8.87
C TRP A 7 17.39 2.76 -10.10
N ALA A 8 17.28 1.87 -11.10
CA ALA A 8 16.49 2.12 -12.30
C ALA A 8 14.99 2.25 -12.01
N ASP A 9 14.44 1.41 -11.13
CA ASP A 9 13.03 1.44 -10.70
C ASP A 9 12.65 2.76 -10.04
N TRP A 10 13.57 3.35 -9.27
CA TRP A 10 13.32 4.65 -8.63
C TRP A 10 13.30 5.83 -9.60
N GLN A 11 13.83 5.71 -10.81
CA GLN A 11 13.88 6.82 -11.76
C GLN A 11 12.46 7.19 -12.21
N GLY A 12 11.93 8.29 -11.68
CA GLY A 12 10.57 8.75 -11.96
C GLY A 12 9.45 8.07 -11.14
N ALA A 13 9.81 7.27 -10.13
CA ALA A 13 8.84 6.72 -9.18
C ALA A 13 8.16 7.83 -8.37
N ARG A 14 6.92 7.59 -7.93
CA ARG A 14 6.11 8.54 -7.13
C ARG A 14 5.67 7.90 -5.83
N PHE A 15 5.87 8.60 -4.72
CA PHE A 15 5.43 8.16 -3.39
C PHE A 15 4.49 9.21 -2.78
N GLY A 16 3.45 8.73 -2.09
CA GLY A 16 2.50 9.57 -1.36
C GLY A 16 3.15 10.24 -0.15
N ASP A 17 2.64 11.41 0.20
CA ASP A 17 3.19 12.25 1.27
C ASP A 17 2.64 11.91 2.67
N ASN A 18 3.27 12.46 3.69
CA ASN A 18 3.02 12.21 5.11
C ASN A 18 1.62 12.64 5.58
N MET A 19 1.16 11.98 6.65
CA MET A 19 0.03 12.45 7.45
C MET A 19 0.35 13.80 8.11
N ARG A 20 -0.64 14.70 8.16
CA ARG A 20 -0.49 16.03 8.79
C ARG A 20 -0.02 15.91 10.24
N ASP A 21 0.86 16.85 10.64
CA ASP A 21 1.35 17.03 12.02
C ASP A 21 2.22 15.91 12.60
N VAL A 22 2.94 15.15 11.75
CA VAL A 22 3.91 14.12 12.19
C VAL A 22 5.34 14.51 11.83
N SER A 23 6.21 14.72 12.82
CA SER A 23 7.56 15.28 12.62
C SER A 23 8.66 14.25 12.33
N VAL A 24 8.52 12.99 12.75
CA VAL A 24 9.58 11.96 12.59
C VAL A 24 9.69 11.46 11.14
N ILE A 25 8.60 11.56 10.38
CA ILE A 25 8.49 11.07 9.01
C ILE A 25 8.68 12.17 7.96
N GLU A 26 8.71 13.43 8.39
CA GLU A 26 9.10 14.56 7.54
C GLU A 26 10.61 14.57 7.28
N ASP A 27 10.98 15.10 6.11
CA ASP A 27 12.36 15.32 5.71
C ASP A 27 12.44 16.18 4.44
N ASP A 28 13.66 16.54 4.00
CA ASP A 28 13.88 17.26 2.75
C ASP A 28 13.60 16.39 1.51
N LYS A 29 12.39 16.55 0.96
CA LYS A 29 11.91 15.85 -0.25
C LYS A 29 12.67 16.29 -1.50
N ILE A 30 13.16 17.53 -1.55
CA ILE A 30 13.92 18.06 -2.68
C ILE A 30 15.30 17.41 -2.70
N GLU A 31 15.95 17.32 -1.56
CA GLU A 31 17.24 16.63 -1.46
C GLU A 31 17.11 15.14 -1.79
N ALA A 32 16.03 14.49 -1.35
CA ALA A 32 15.73 13.10 -1.69
C ALA A 32 15.56 12.90 -3.21
N GLU A 33 14.82 13.78 -3.89
CA GLU A 33 14.64 13.73 -5.34
C GLU A 33 15.96 13.99 -6.08
N LEU A 34 16.76 14.95 -5.64
CA LEU A 34 18.07 15.23 -6.23
C LEU A 34 19.04 14.05 -6.09
N LYS A 35 19.00 13.33 -4.97
CA LYS A 35 19.92 12.21 -4.68
C LYS A 35 19.47 10.88 -5.24
N PHE A 36 18.16 10.61 -5.28
CA PHE A 36 17.60 9.28 -5.57
C PHE A 36 16.66 9.26 -6.78
N CYS A 37 16.30 10.42 -7.33
CA CYS A 37 15.53 10.59 -8.57
C CYS A 37 14.10 10.00 -8.56
N TYR A 38 13.56 9.70 -7.38
CA TYR A 38 12.12 9.53 -7.18
C TYR A 38 11.51 10.85 -6.68
N SER A 39 10.20 11.00 -6.88
CA SER A 39 9.45 12.17 -6.40
C SER A 39 8.48 11.79 -5.29
N ILE A 40 8.26 12.70 -4.35
CA ILE A 40 7.30 12.54 -3.26
C ILE A 40 6.25 13.62 -3.46
N ASN A 41 5.03 13.20 -3.80
CA ASN A 41 3.95 14.11 -4.15
C ASN A 41 2.74 13.84 -3.27
N LEU A 42 2.16 14.90 -2.73
CA LEU A 42 0.84 14.82 -2.13
C LEU A 42 -0.20 14.95 -3.25
N HIS A 43 -0.97 13.90 -3.46
CA HIS A 43 -2.14 13.97 -4.31
C HIS A 43 -3.34 14.43 -3.50
N GLY A 44 -4.09 15.37 -4.09
CA GLY A 44 -5.32 15.88 -3.51
C GLY A 44 -6.34 14.76 -3.43
N ILE A 45 -6.98 14.66 -2.28
CA ILE A 45 -8.02 13.68 -1.97
C ILE A 45 -9.19 13.73 -2.97
N ASP A 46 -9.47 14.90 -3.53
CA ASP A 46 -10.58 15.12 -4.46
C ASP A 46 -10.34 14.50 -5.84
N ASP A 47 -9.09 14.31 -6.27
CA ASP A 47 -8.75 13.71 -7.56
C ASP A 47 -9.12 12.21 -7.61
N LEU A 48 -9.03 11.52 -6.47
CA LEU A 48 -9.25 10.07 -6.36
C LEU A 48 -10.72 9.70 -6.16
N LYS A 49 -11.53 10.60 -5.61
CA LYS A 49 -12.98 10.42 -5.50
C LYS A 49 -13.63 10.15 -6.86
N ILE A 50 -13.11 10.80 -7.90
CA ILE A 50 -13.58 10.63 -9.28
C ILE A 50 -13.31 9.21 -9.79
N GLU A 51 -12.20 8.59 -9.38
CA GLU A 51 -11.85 7.22 -9.78
C GLU A 51 -12.71 6.17 -9.04
N ILE A 52 -13.02 6.39 -7.75
CA ILE A 52 -13.90 5.49 -6.97
C ILE A 52 -15.30 5.40 -7.59
N GLU A 53 -15.85 6.53 -8.03
CA GLU A 53 -17.19 6.58 -8.62
C GLU A 53 -17.27 5.91 -10.01
N GLN A 54 -16.13 5.61 -10.64
CA GLN A 54 -16.04 4.99 -11.97
C GLN A 54 -15.85 3.47 -11.94
N ILE A 55 -15.67 2.85 -10.77
CA ILE A 55 -15.50 1.39 -10.66
C ILE A 55 -16.82 0.67 -10.94
N ASN A 56 -16.77 -0.36 -11.79
CA ASN A 56 -17.92 -1.22 -12.03
C ASN A 56 -18.18 -2.17 -10.86
N GLU A 57 -19.46 -2.40 -10.55
CA GLU A 57 -19.88 -3.41 -9.55
C GLU A 57 -19.36 -4.82 -9.89
N SER A 58 -19.16 -5.15 -11.18
CA SER A 58 -18.61 -6.42 -11.64
C SER A 58 -17.19 -6.67 -11.16
N ASP A 59 -16.35 -5.64 -11.20
CA ASP A 59 -14.93 -5.74 -10.88
C ASP A 59 -14.77 -5.97 -9.38
N ILE A 60 -15.65 -5.34 -8.57
CA ILE A 60 -15.72 -5.55 -7.13
C ILE A 60 -16.16 -6.98 -6.79
N ASP A 61 -17.12 -7.54 -7.53
CA ASP A 61 -17.58 -8.92 -7.34
C ASP A 61 -16.47 -9.93 -7.64
N GLU A 62 -15.73 -9.72 -8.74
CA GLU A 62 -14.59 -10.56 -9.13
C GLU A 62 -13.49 -10.54 -8.06
N PHE A 63 -13.08 -9.36 -7.58
CA PHE A 63 -12.11 -9.24 -6.49
C PHE A 63 -12.57 -9.90 -5.19
N CYS A 64 -13.87 -9.81 -4.85
CA CYS A 64 -14.39 -10.51 -3.67
C CYS A 64 -14.26 -12.04 -3.80
N GLN A 65 -14.50 -12.59 -4.99
CA GLN A 65 -14.32 -14.02 -5.25
C GLN A 65 -12.85 -14.44 -5.17
N GLU A 66 -11.93 -13.61 -5.66
CA GLU A 66 -10.49 -13.87 -5.50
C GLU A 66 -10.09 -13.91 -4.03
N TYR A 67 -10.61 -13.00 -3.19
CA TYR A 67 -10.36 -13.03 -1.75
C TYR A 67 -10.88 -14.31 -1.09
N GLU A 68 -12.09 -14.75 -1.45
CA GLU A 68 -12.67 -15.99 -0.93
C GLU A 68 -11.88 -17.25 -1.36
N GLN A 69 -11.21 -17.20 -2.51
CA GLN A 69 -10.34 -18.29 -2.98
C GLN A 69 -8.96 -18.28 -2.30
N GLN A 70 -8.39 -17.10 -2.07
CA GLN A 70 -7.04 -16.95 -1.53
C GLN A 70 -6.98 -17.03 0.00
N TYR A 71 -8.05 -16.63 0.69
CA TYR A 71 -8.06 -16.50 2.14
C TYR A 71 -9.21 -17.29 2.77
N ARG A 72 -8.95 -17.77 3.99
CA ARG A 72 -10.01 -18.34 4.82
C ARG A 72 -10.83 -17.21 5.44
N ILE A 73 -12.05 -17.04 4.97
CA ILE A 73 -13.01 -16.10 5.54
C ILE A 73 -13.63 -16.71 6.82
N LEU A 74 -13.77 -15.89 7.86
CA LEU A 74 -14.40 -16.31 9.11
C LEU A 74 -15.93 -16.35 8.96
N ASP A 75 -16.59 -17.36 9.52
CA ASP A 75 -18.05 -17.55 9.48
C ASP A 75 -18.85 -16.30 9.92
N GLU A 76 -18.28 -15.46 10.79
CA GLU A 76 -18.91 -14.21 11.26
C GLU A 76 -19.01 -13.15 10.16
N LEU A 77 -18.05 -13.12 9.23
CA LEU A 77 -18.05 -12.26 8.05
C LEU A 77 -19.02 -12.80 6.99
N GLU A 78 -19.13 -14.13 6.84
CA GLU A 78 -20.10 -14.75 5.94
C GLU A 78 -21.57 -14.56 6.39
N LYS A 79 -21.82 -14.65 7.71
CA LYS A 79 -23.18 -14.53 8.29
C LYS A 79 -23.70 -13.09 8.33
N ARG A 80 -22.83 -12.10 8.41
CA ARG A 80 -23.20 -10.68 8.25
C ARG A 80 -23.49 -10.41 6.77
N LYS A 81 -24.74 -10.67 6.38
CA LYS A 81 -25.36 -10.38 5.07
C LYS A 81 -24.49 -9.50 4.15
N LYS A 82 -23.91 -10.13 3.11
CA LYS A 82 -23.26 -9.49 1.96
C LYS A 82 -22.10 -8.57 2.35
N ASN A 83 -20.97 -9.16 2.75
CA ASN A 83 -19.59 -8.74 2.43
C ASN A 83 -19.30 -7.23 2.23
N GLN A 84 -19.99 -6.33 2.95
CA GLN A 84 -19.88 -4.90 2.68
C GLN A 84 -18.46 -4.43 3.01
N LEU A 85 -17.86 -5.01 4.04
CA LEU A 85 -16.47 -4.79 4.41
C LEU A 85 -15.49 -5.30 3.35
N LEU A 86 -15.75 -6.49 2.78
CA LEU A 86 -14.90 -7.05 1.73
C LEU A 86 -15.02 -6.28 0.41
N ARG A 87 -16.23 -5.83 0.06
CA ARG A 87 -16.49 -4.96 -1.09
C ARG A 87 -15.86 -3.58 -0.91
N GLU A 88 -15.94 -3.01 0.29
CA GLU A 88 -15.26 -1.75 0.60
C GLU A 88 -13.74 -1.91 0.49
N ALA A 89 -13.17 -3.01 1.01
CA ALA A 89 -11.76 -3.35 0.81
C ALA A 89 -11.36 -3.52 -0.67
N ALA A 90 -12.19 -4.22 -1.46
CA ALA A 90 -11.96 -4.40 -2.89
C ALA A 90 -12.02 -3.08 -3.67
N LYS A 91 -12.96 -2.19 -3.33
CA LYS A 91 -13.04 -0.83 -3.90
C LYS A 91 -11.77 -0.02 -3.63
N ILE A 92 -11.24 -0.12 -2.41
CA ILE A 92 -10.01 0.59 -2.05
C ILE A 92 -8.82 0.06 -2.84
N GLN A 93 -8.68 -1.26 -2.94
CA GLN A 93 -7.62 -1.87 -3.73
C GLN A 93 -7.64 -1.40 -5.19
N LEU A 94 -8.83 -1.28 -5.77
CA LEU A 94 -9.00 -0.84 -7.15
C LEU A 94 -8.62 0.64 -7.39
N VAL A 95 -8.75 1.52 -6.38
CA VAL A 95 -8.41 2.95 -6.52
C VAL A 95 -7.08 3.34 -5.88
N ASN A 96 -6.47 2.46 -5.08
CA ASN A 96 -5.29 2.80 -4.29
C ASN A 96 -5.50 4.01 -3.35
N ASP A 97 -6.71 4.22 -2.81
CA ASP A 97 -7.04 5.40 -1.99
C ASP A 97 -7.85 5.11 -0.71
N LEU A 98 -7.64 5.95 0.29
CA LEU A 98 -8.19 5.89 1.65
C LEU A 98 -9.35 6.87 1.90
N HIS A 99 -9.80 7.63 0.90
CA HIS A 99 -10.81 8.67 1.15
C HIS A 99 -12.24 8.15 1.32
N GLY A 100 -12.99 8.77 2.24
CA GLY A 100 -14.41 8.48 2.48
C GLY A 100 -14.67 7.15 3.18
N LEU A 101 -13.63 6.48 3.67
CA LEU A 101 -13.74 5.15 4.23
C LEU A 101 -14.38 5.13 5.60
N ARG A 102 -15.23 4.11 5.79
CA ARG A 102 -15.73 3.72 7.12
C ARG A 102 -14.72 2.86 7.89
N GLN A 103 -13.69 2.33 7.23
CA GLN A 103 -12.66 1.44 7.80
C GLN A 103 -11.27 1.66 7.18
N LEU A 104 -10.21 1.34 7.93
CA LEU A 104 -8.83 1.39 7.44
C LEU A 104 -8.59 0.29 6.39
N ALA A 105 -7.89 0.63 5.31
CA ALA A 105 -7.65 -0.25 4.16
C ALA A 105 -6.52 -1.28 4.36
N GLU A 106 -6.49 -1.93 5.52
CA GLU A 106 -5.35 -2.77 5.91
C GLU A 106 -5.10 -3.92 4.92
N ILE A 107 -6.16 -4.63 4.47
CA ILE A 107 -6.02 -5.74 3.52
C ILE A 107 -5.63 -5.28 2.11
N ALA A 108 -6.13 -4.13 1.67
CA ALA A 108 -5.80 -3.56 0.37
C ALA A 108 -4.31 -3.18 0.34
N VAL A 109 -3.83 -2.46 1.36
CA VAL A 109 -2.41 -2.11 1.47
C VAL A 109 -1.53 -3.37 1.54
N GLN A 110 -1.98 -4.44 2.19
CA GLN A 110 -1.27 -5.72 2.18
C GLN A 110 -1.22 -6.39 0.80
N GLN A 111 -2.29 -6.32 0.00
CA GLN A 111 -2.25 -6.82 -1.38
C GLN A 111 -1.33 -5.97 -2.25
N LEU A 112 -1.37 -4.64 -2.14
CA LEU A 112 -0.44 -3.78 -2.87
C LEU A 112 1.01 -4.09 -2.52
N MET A 113 1.32 -4.32 -1.24
CA MET A 113 2.67 -4.77 -0.85
C MET A 113 3.04 -6.12 -1.44
N LYS A 114 2.10 -7.08 -1.51
CA LYS A 114 2.31 -8.39 -2.16
C LYS A 114 2.54 -8.24 -3.67
N ASP A 115 1.90 -7.27 -4.31
CA ASP A 115 2.10 -6.92 -5.73
C ASP A 115 3.41 -6.11 -5.95
N GLY A 116 4.13 -5.83 -4.88
CA GLY A 116 5.46 -5.23 -4.87
C GLY A 116 5.47 -3.71 -4.66
N TYR A 117 4.33 -3.09 -4.34
CA TYR A 117 4.28 -1.67 -4.02
C TYR A 117 4.93 -1.39 -2.67
N GLY A 118 5.71 -0.30 -2.60
CA GLY A 118 6.25 0.18 -1.34
C GLY A 118 5.15 0.77 -0.46
N SER A 119 5.13 0.40 0.82
CA SER A 119 4.18 0.95 1.79
C SER A 119 4.87 1.42 3.07
N GLY A 120 4.34 2.50 3.62
CA GLY A 120 4.74 3.05 4.90
C GLY A 120 3.50 3.57 5.62
N ALA A 121 3.30 3.12 6.87
CA ALA A 121 2.17 3.62 7.66
C ALA A 121 2.24 5.14 7.82
N GLU A 122 1.07 5.78 7.94
CA GLU A 122 0.95 7.20 8.28
C GLU A 122 1.58 8.16 7.24
N GLY A 123 1.69 7.72 5.98
CA GLY A 123 2.27 8.51 4.88
C GLY A 123 3.80 8.54 4.86
N ASN A 124 4.46 7.66 5.63
CA ASN A 124 5.92 7.58 5.73
C ASN A 124 6.58 7.13 4.42
N TRP A 125 6.85 8.10 3.54
CA TRP A 125 7.46 7.90 2.22
C TRP A 125 8.89 7.33 2.30
N LYS A 126 9.66 7.67 3.34
CA LYS A 126 11.00 7.12 3.58
C LYS A 126 10.94 5.59 3.76
N THR A 127 9.94 5.10 4.49
CA THR A 127 9.79 3.65 4.67
C THR A 127 9.21 3.02 3.41
N ALA A 128 8.24 3.65 2.75
CA ALA A 128 7.67 3.15 1.51
C ALA A 128 8.73 2.96 0.41
N THR A 129 9.63 3.93 0.24
CA THR A 129 10.75 3.88 -0.72
C THR A 129 11.71 2.74 -0.41
N ILE A 130 12.08 2.55 0.87
CA ILE A 130 12.96 1.46 1.31
C ILE A 130 12.30 0.08 1.09
N VAL A 131 11.01 -0.06 1.42
CA VAL A 131 10.27 -1.31 1.22
C VAL A 131 10.23 -1.67 -0.27
N ARG A 132 9.92 -0.70 -1.15
CA ARG A 132 9.97 -0.91 -2.61
C ARG A 132 11.37 -1.32 -3.08
N ALA A 133 12.39 -0.67 -2.57
CA ALA A 133 13.77 -0.98 -2.93
C ALA A 133 14.14 -2.42 -2.58
N LEU A 134 13.88 -2.84 -1.35
CA LEU A 134 14.17 -4.19 -0.88
C LEU A 134 13.39 -5.23 -1.69
N GLU A 135 12.14 -4.93 -2.04
CA GLU A 135 11.33 -5.81 -2.87
C GLU A 135 11.95 -6.04 -4.25
N VAL A 136 12.32 -4.96 -4.96
CA VAL A 136 13.01 -5.04 -6.26
C VAL A 136 14.38 -5.73 -6.14
N MET A 137 15.11 -5.47 -5.04
CA MET A 137 16.39 -6.15 -4.79
C MET A 137 16.23 -7.66 -4.60
N SER A 138 15.03 -8.10 -4.21
CA SER A 138 14.74 -9.49 -3.85
C SER A 138 14.02 -10.29 -4.93
N ILE A 139 13.73 -9.71 -6.10
CA ILE A 139 12.89 -10.32 -7.14
C ILE A 139 13.34 -11.72 -7.62
N ASP A 140 14.64 -11.98 -7.63
CA ASP A 140 15.22 -13.27 -8.08
C ASP A 140 15.56 -14.23 -6.91
N LEU A 141 15.21 -13.86 -5.68
CA LEU A 141 15.47 -14.67 -4.50
C LEU A 141 14.27 -15.59 -4.25
N ASN A 142 14.41 -16.85 -4.65
CA ASN A 142 13.38 -17.91 -4.59
C ASN A 142 12.72 -18.17 -3.20
N LYS A 143 13.15 -17.49 -2.13
CA LYS A 143 12.64 -17.63 -0.74
C LYS A 143 12.77 -16.34 0.08
N SER A 144 12.45 -15.18 -0.49
CA SER A 144 12.41 -13.92 0.27
C SER A 144 11.09 -13.21 0.09
N GLY A 145 10.69 -12.45 1.11
CA GLY A 145 9.67 -11.42 1.01
C GLY A 145 10.13 -10.23 1.83
N SER A 146 9.86 -9.02 1.34
CA SER A 146 10.06 -7.80 2.11
C SER A 146 8.71 -7.30 2.63
N SER A 147 8.69 -6.73 3.84
CA SER A 147 7.45 -6.21 4.40
C SER A 147 7.71 -4.99 5.27
N TYR A 148 6.75 -4.09 5.30
CA TYR A 148 6.69 -3.03 6.30
C TYR A 148 6.55 -3.64 7.70
N MET A 149 7.33 -3.14 8.66
CA MET A 149 7.28 -3.61 10.04
C MET A 149 7.39 -2.43 11.01
N LYS A 150 6.54 -2.44 12.04
CA LYS A 150 6.63 -1.53 13.19
C LYS A 150 6.88 -2.36 14.45
N TYR A 151 7.78 -1.87 15.29
CA TYR A 151 8.04 -2.50 16.57
C TYR A 151 6.88 -2.22 17.54
N TYR A 152 6.25 -3.26 18.08
CA TYR A 152 5.04 -3.12 18.92
C TYR A 152 5.33 -3.22 20.42
N THR A 153 6.10 -4.22 20.85
CA THR A 153 6.36 -4.43 22.28
C THR A 153 7.61 -5.29 22.51
N ASN A 154 8.19 -5.17 23.70
CA ASN A 154 9.26 -6.05 24.16
C ASN A 154 8.68 -7.28 24.84
N HIS A 155 9.40 -8.40 24.73
CA HIS A 155 9.28 -9.51 25.67
C HIS A 155 10.49 -9.44 26.60
N LEU A 156 10.28 -8.93 27.82
CA LEU A 156 11.33 -8.80 28.83
C LEU A 156 11.06 -9.85 29.92
N GLU A 157 11.76 -10.97 29.82
CA GLU A 157 11.92 -11.94 30.91
C GLU A 157 13.21 -11.65 31.69
#